data_AF-A0A3D2I0D5-F1
#
_entry.id   AF-A0A3D2I0D5-F1
#
_cell.length_a   1.000
_cell.length_b   1.000
_cell.length_c   1.000
_cell.angle_alpha   90.00
_cell.angle_beta   90.00
_cell.angle_gamma   90.00
#
_symmetry.space_group_name_H-M   'P 1'
#
loop_
_entity.id
_entity.type
_entity.pdbx_description
1 polymer ?
#
loop_
_entity_poly.entity_id
_entity_poly.type
_entity_poly.pdbx_seq_one_letter_code
_entity_poly.pdbx_strand_id
1 'polypeptide(L)' 'MIRDSYSNCLGGFLAESYGEVVLVDLRYYRQAVSELARREGFDNILVCYSCANFLTDTNLMLLR' A
#
# COMPACT_ATOMS: atom_id res chain seq x y z
N MET A 1 1.75 2.22 -2.77
CA MET A 1 2.26 1.88 -1.42
C MET A 1 1.13 1.35 -0.56
N ILE A 2 1.20 0.07 -0.18
CA ILE A 2 0.26 -0.53 0.77
C ILE A 2 0.81 -0.33 2.18
N ARG A 3 -0.01 0.21 3.08
CA ARG A 3 0.50 0.77 4.34
C ARG A 3 -0.45 0.71 5.53
N ASP A 4 0.12 0.92 6.71
CA ASP A 4 -0.56 1.28 7.95
C ASP A 4 -0.19 2.72 8.40
N SER A 5 -0.50 3.09 9.64
CA SER A 5 -0.12 4.41 10.19
C SER A 5 1.39 4.59 10.41
N TYR A 6 2.18 3.51 10.51
CA TYR A 6 3.62 3.57 10.77
C TYR A 6 4.37 4.26 9.63
N SER A 7 3.95 4.03 8.39
CA SER A 7 4.65 4.51 7.21
C SER A 7 4.07 5.82 6.63
N ASN A 8 3.29 6.57 7.41
CA ASN A 8 2.61 7.80 6.94
C ASN A 8 3.59 8.86 6.44
N CYS A 9 4.72 8.99 7.14
CA CYS A 9 5.75 9.98 6.80
C CYS A 9 6.46 9.70 5.47
N LEU A 10 6.41 8.47 4.96
CA LEU A 10 7.10 8.09 3.72
C LEU A 10 6.39 8.58 2.46
N GLY A 11 5.11 8.93 2.53
CA GLY A 11 4.34 9.37 1.36
C GLY A 11 4.95 10.58 0.66
N GLY A 12 5.44 11.57 1.42
CA GLY A 12 6.09 12.76 0.86
C GLY A 12 7.40 12.44 0.15
N PHE A 13 8.27 11.66 0.79
CA PHE A 13 9.55 11.26 0.19
C PHE A 13 9.38 10.43 -1.09
N LEU A 14 8.35 9.58 -1.13
CA LEU A 14 8.02 8.83 -2.34
C LEU A 14 7.50 9.75 -3.45
N ALA A 15 6.69 10.75 -3.13
CA ALA A 15 6.18 11.68 -4.13
C ALA A 15 7.29 12.52 -4.80
N GLU A 16 8.44 12.70 -4.15
CA GLU A 16 9.61 13.34 -4.74
C GLU A 16 10.38 12.43 -5.71
N SER A 17 10.29 11.11 -5.52
CA SER A 17 11.09 10.12 -6.27
C SER A 17 10.33 9.44 -7.41
N TYR A 18 9.00 9.46 -7.39
CA TYR A 18 8.13 8.78 -8.35
C TYR A 18 7.15 9.77 -8.99
N GLY A 19 6.82 9.57 -10.27
CA GLY A 19 5.86 10.43 -10.98
C GLY A 19 4.43 10.33 -10.44
N GLU A 20 4.03 9.14 -9.98
CA GLU A 20 2.75 8.91 -9.32
C GLU A 20 2.94 7.99 -8.11
N VAL A 21 2.31 8.36 -7.00
CA VAL A 21 2.31 7.56 -5.77
C VAL A 21 0.88 7.42 -5.25
N VAL A 22 0.35 6.20 -5.32
CA VAL A 22 -0.94 5.86 -4.71
C VAL A 22 -0.72 5.22 -3.35
N LEU A 23 -1.37 5.78 -2.32
CA LEU A 23 -1.36 5.23 -0.96
C LEU A 23 -2.61 4.38 -0.76
N VAL A 24 -2.40 3.12 -0.38
CA VAL A 24 -3.47 2.15 -0.12
C VAL A 24 -3.39 1.71 1.32
N ASP A 25 -4.49 1.85 2.05
CA ASP A 25 -4.64 1.33 3.41
C ASP A 25 -5.74 0.25 3.38
N LEU A 26 -5.34 -0.99 3.65
CA LEU A 26 -6.23 -2.16 3.53
C LEU A 26 -7.37 -2.15 4.54
N ARG A 27 -7.32 -1.30 5.58
CA ARG A 27 -8.42 -1.13 6.53
C ARG A 27 -9.62 -0.42 5.90
N TYR A 28 -9.37 0.40 4.87
CA TYR A 28 -10.38 1.20 4.17
C TYR A 28 -10.60 0.74 2.73
N TYR A 29 -9.55 0.28 2.05
CA TYR A 29 -9.62 -0.22 0.69
C TYR A 29 -9.92 -1.72 0.66
N ARG A 30 -11.16 -2.09 0.34
CA ARG A 30 -11.66 -3.48 0.37
C ARG A 30 -11.66 -4.22 -0.97
N GLN A 31 -11.05 -3.65 -1.99
CA GLN A 31 -10.92 -4.27 -3.30
C GLN A 31 -9.56 -4.96 -3.43
N ALA A 32 -9.44 -5.86 -4.40
CA ALA A 32 -8.19 -6.54 -4.72
C ALA A 32 -7.14 -5.53 -5.18
N VAL A 33 -6.01 -5.44 -4.47
CA VAL A 33 -4.91 -4.54 -4.87
C VAL A 33 -4.27 -4.99 -6.17
N SER A 34 -4.32 -6.28 -6.50
CA SER A 34 -3.86 -6.81 -7.80
C SER A 34 -4.65 -6.23 -8.98
N GLU A 35 -5.96 -6.01 -8.80
CA GLU A 35 -6.82 -5.42 -9.82
C GLU A 35 -6.50 -3.93 -9.98
N LEU A 36 -6.33 -3.21 -8.87
CA LEU A 36 -5.89 -1.82 -8.88
C LEU A 36 -4.55 -1.66 -9.62
N ALA A 37 -3.56 -2.49 -9.29
CA ALA A 37 -2.25 -2.43 -9.91
C ALA A 37 -2.29 -2.72 -11.41
N ARG A 38 -3.13 -3.66 -11.84
CA ARG A 38 -3.32 -3.97 -13.26
C ARG A 38 -4.05 -2.85 -14.01
N ARG A 39 -5.04 -2.22 -13.37
CA ARG A 39 -5.85 -1.15 -13.99
C ARG A 39 -5.06 0.13 -14.20
N GLU A 40 -4.33 0.55 -13.16
CA GLU A 40 -3.54 1.80 -13.20
C GLU A 40 -2.16 1.60 -13.85
N GLY A 41 -1.67 0.36 -13.92
CA GLY A 41 -0.41 0.02 -14.59
C GLY A 41 0.85 0.40 -13.78
N PHE A 42 0.83 0.20 -12.46
CA PHE A 42 1.97 0.55 -11.61
C PHE A 42 3.22 -0.30 -11.89
N ASP A 43 4.38 0.34 -12.03
CA ASP A 43 5.67 -0.33 -12.22
C ASP A 43 6.20 -0.96 -10.92
N ASN A 44 5.91 -0.33 -9.78
CA ASN A 44 6.49 -0.66 -8.48
C ASN A 44 5.42 -0.78 -7.38
N ILE A 45 5.53 -1.83 -6.56
CA ILE A 45 4.64 -2.06 -5.41
C ILE A 45 5.49 -2.15 -4.14
N LEU A 46 5.25 -1.24 -3.20
CA LEU A 46 5.84 -1.23 -1.86
C LEU A 46 4.79 -1.59 -0.81
N VAL A 47 5.09 -2.60 0.02
CA VAL A 47 4.32 -2.96 1.22
C VAL A 47 5.14 -2.52 2.44
N CYS A 48 4.61 -1.60 3.25
CA CYS A 48 5.30 -1.07 4.42
C CYS A 48 4.36 -1.02 5.62
N TYR A 49 4.62 -1.90 6.58
CA TYR A 49 3.82 -2.07 7.79
C TYR A 49 4.73 -2.09 9.01
N SER A 50 4.21 -1.70 10.17
CA SER A 50 4.80 -2.11 11.44
C SER A 50 4.77 -3.63 11.55
N CYS A 51 5.85 -4.25 12.05
CA CYS A 51 5.94 -5.69 12.24
C CYS A 51 4.77 -6.25 13.08
N ALA A 52 4.33 -5.53 14.11
CA ALA A 52 3.21 -5.95 14.95
C ALA A 52 1.88 -5.96 14.19
N ASN A 53 1.66 -4.96 13.33
CA ASN A 53 0.45 -4.87 12.52
C ASN A 53 0.48 -5.92 11.40
N PHE A 54 1.63 -6.14 10.78
CA PHE A 54 1.79 -7.15 9.73
C PHE A 54 1.43 -8.56 10.22
N LEU A 55 1.77 -8.91 11.47
CA LEU A 55 1.47 -10.22 12.04
C LEU A 55 -0.01 -10.42 12.41
N THR A 56 -0.75 -9.35 12.65
CA THR A 56 -2.12 -9.40 13.18
C THR A 56 -3.18 -8.98 12.16
N ASP A 57 -2.79 -8.33 11.06
CA ASP A 57 -3.71 -7.82 10.05
C ASP A 57 -4.26 -8.93 9.13
N THR A 58 -5.55 -9.17 9.23
CA THR A 58 -6.27 -10.14 8.38
C THR A 58 -6.60 -9.58 6.99
N ASN A 59 -6.50 -8.27 6.79
CA ASN A 59 -6.83 -7.61 5.52
C ASN A 59 -5.74 -7.84 4.45
N LEU A 60 -4.58 -8.38 4.81
CA LEU A 60 -3.52 -8.75 3.84
C LEU A 60 -4.00 -9.75 2.78
N MET A 61 -5.11 -10.46 3.02
CA MET A 61 -5.79 -11.29 2.02
C MET A 61 -6.24 -10.49 0.78
N LEU A 62 -6.48 -9.18 0.91
CA LEU A 62 -6.89 -8.28 -0.17
C LEU A 62 -5.76 -7.92 -1.15
N LEU A 63 -4.53 -8.40 -0.90
CA LEU A 63 -3.41 -8.22 -1.83
C LEU A 63 -3.52 -9.07 -3.10
N ARG A 64 -4.36 -10.11 -3.08
CA ARG A 64 -4.47 -11.13 -4.13
C ARG A 64 -5.08 -10.61 -5.42
#